data_AF-A0AAC8ZH73-F1
#
_entry.id   AF-A0AAC8ZH73-F1
#
_cell.length_a   1.000
_cell.length_b   1.000
_cell.length_c   1.000
_cell.angle_alpha   90.00
_cell.angle_beta   90.00
_cell.angle_gamma   90.00
#
_symmetry.space_group_name_H-M   'P 1'
#
loop_
_entity.id
_entity.type
_entity.pdbx_description
1 polymer ?
#
loop_
_entity_poly.entity_id
_entity_poly.type
_entity_poly.pdbx_seq_one_letter_code
_entity_poly.pdbx_strand_id
1 'polypeptide(L)'
;MTKWQKAWRYLLTLLKGVVIMLLLLTWDLKRTKTGWTVPITYFTTWIFLSWLVCYPALRNKYQSLYSKNGERFETYKHRALNMHRQDIGNSHVNRRWTPNGVAANPWEYTTGTTQSTDEILNPVLVFAEHLWATFLLILFGPLLAVLAGVMKLVAWLQRGR
;
A
#
# COMPACT_ATOMS: atom_id res chain seq x y z
N MET A 1 9.29 -23.82 3.69
CA MET A 1 9.33 -22.78 4.75
C MET A 1 9.32 -23.43 6.10
N THR A 2 10.35 -23.22 6.90
CA THR A 2 10.43 -23.74 8.28
C THR A 2 9.39 -23.04 9.16
N LYS A 3 8.92 -23.71 10.24
CA LYS A 3 7.95 -23.13 11.20
C LYS A 3 8.42 -21.76 11.72
N TRP A 4 9.73 -21.63 11.96
CA TRP A 4 10.40 -20.40 12.37
C TRP A 4 10.21 -19.24 11.38
N GLN A 5 10.38 -19.50 10.08
CA GLN A 5 10.20 -18.47 9.05
C GLN A 5 8.76 -17.95 8.98
N LYS A 6 7.76 -18.80 9.25
CA LYS A 6 6.35 -18.38 9.30
C LYS A 6 6.09 -17.48 10.51
N ALA A 7 6.59 -17.86 11.68
CA ALA A 7 6.47 -17.06 12.90
C ALA A 7 7.16 -15.68 12.73
N TRP A 8 8.36 -15.65 12.15
CA TRP A 8 9.06 -14.41 11.89
C TRP A 8 8.29 -13.48 10.93
N ARG A 9 7.76 -14.01 9.83
CA ARG A 9 6.94 -13.22 8.90
C ARG A 9 5.69 -12.69 9.57
N TYR A 10 5.04 -13.50 10.40
CA TYR A 10 3.87 -13.10 11.17
C TYR A 10 4.19 -11.94 12.11
N LEU A 11 5.30 -12.02 12.84
CA LEU A 11 5.75 -10.98 13.76
C LEU A 11 6.10 -9.68 13.01
N LEU A 12 6.78 -9.79 11.87
CA LEU A 12 7.04 -8.64 11.00
C LEU A 12 5.76 -8.01 10.45
N THR A 13 4.75 -8.79 10.08
CA THR A 13 3.46 -8.24 9.67
C THR A 13 2.76 -7.52 10.81
N LEU A 14 2.74 -8.07 12.01
CA LEU A 14 2.16 -7.40 13.19
C LEU A 14 2.84 -6.06 13.46
N LEU A 15 4.17 -6.02 13.40
CA LEU A 15 4.97 -4.82 13.62
C LEU A 15 4.57 -3.67 12.67
N LYS A 16 4.26 -3.98 11.41
CA LYS A 16 3.77 -2.99 10.43
C LYS A 16 2.42 -2.37 10.81
N GLY A 17 1.58 -3.10 11.55
CA GLY A 17 0.28 -2.62 12.02
C GLY A 17 0.33 -1.87 13.36
N VAL A 18 1.46 -1.92 14.08
CA VAL A 18 1.59 -1.32 15.43
C VAL A 18 1.30 0.17 15.43
N VAL A 19 1.83 0.92 14.46
CA VAL A 19 1.66 2.38 14.37
C VAL A 19 0.17 2.75 14.31
N ILE A 20 -0.59 2.03 13.47
CA ILE A 20 -2.03 2.29 13.31
C ILE A 20 -2.81 1.82 14.52
N MET A 21 -2.45 0.68 15.09
CA MET A 21 -3.05 0.19 16.32
C MET A 21 -2.87 1.20 17.45
N LEU A 22 -1.67 1.76 17.64
CA LEU A 22 -1.41 2.81 18.63
C LEU A 22 -2.23 4.07 18.33
N LEU A 23 -2.26 4.53 17.08
CA LEU A 23 -3.08 5.69 16.67
C LEU A 23 -4.56 5.49 17.00
N LEU A 24 -5.13 4.34 16.66
CA LEU A 24 -6.53 4.02 16.98
C LEU A 24 -6.80 3.97 18.48
N LEU A 25 -5.86 3.43 19.27
CA LEU A 25 -5.99 3.36 20.72
C LEU A 25 -5.82 4.72 21.41
N THR A 26 -5.13 5.68 20.79
CA THR A 26 -5.06 7.06 21.32
C THR A 26 -6.41 7.75 21.34
N TRP A 27 -7.37 7.32 20.52
CA TRP A 27 -8.72 7.87 20.49
C TRP A 27 -9.52 7.57 21.78
N ASP A 28 -9.28 6.41 22.39
CA ASP A 28 -9.96 6.01 23.64
C ASP A 28 -9.11 6.37 24.89
N LEU A 29 -8.09 7.20 24.72
CA LEU A 29 -7.19 7.57 25.81
C LEU A 29 -7.91 8.46 26.82
N LYS A 30 -8.11 7.94 28.04
CA LYS A 30 -8.74 8.68 29.13
C LYS A 30 -7.68 9.20 30.09
N ARG A 31 -7.81 10.48 30.45
CA ARG A 31 -6.98 11.10 31.48
C ARG A 31 -7.59 10.80 32.86
N THR A 32 -6.96 9.91 33.60
CA THR A 32 -7.31 9.58 34.98
C THR A 32 -6.45 10.42 35.94
N LYS A 33 -6.87 10.54 37.21
CA LYS A 33 -6.11 11.25 38.25
C LYS A 33 -4.67 10.72 38.45
N THR A 34 -4.40 9.48 38.06
CA THR A 34 -3.11 8.78 38.20
C THR A 34 -2.32 8.64 36.89
N GLY A 35 -2.83 9.15 35.76
CA GLY A 35 -2.14 9.09 34.47
C GLY A 35 -3.07 8.85 33.27
N TRP A 36 -2.45 8.60 32.11
CA TRP A 36 -3.15 8.22 30.89
C TRP A 36 -3.42 6.72 30.90
N THR A 37 -4.68 6.32 30.80
CA THR A 37 -5.06 4.91 30.71
C THR A 37 -5.95 4.67 29.50
N VAL A 38 -5.73 3.54 28.81
CA VAL A 38 -6.63 3.07 27.77
C VAL A 38 -7.62 2.11 28.45
N PRO A 39 -8.91 2.47 28.56
CA PRO A 39 -9.90 1.59 29.16
C PRO A 39 -10.10 0.36 28.26
N ILE A 40 -10.37 -0.79 28.87
CA ILE A 40 -10.74 -2.01 28.13
C ILE A 40 -12.23 -1.88 27.79
N THR A 41 -12.52 -1.30 26.64
CA THR A 41 -13.88 -1.21 26.08
C THR A 41 -14.09 -2.25 25.00
N TYR A 42 -15.33 -2.40 24.52
CA TYR A 42 -15.64 -3.22 23.36
C TYR A 42 -14.82 -2.80 22.13
N PHE A 43 -14.58 -1.50 21.97
CA PHE A 43 -13.80 -0.95 20.87
C PHE A 43 -12.30 -1.30 20.99
N THR A 44 -11.71 -1.16 22.18
CA THR A 44 -10.32 -1.53 22.45
C THR A 44 -10.08 -3.01 22.17
N THR A 45 -11.01 -3.85 22.66
CA THR A 45 -10.96 -5.30 22.46
C THR A 45 -11.13 -5.67 20.99
N TRP A 46 -12.04 -4.98 20.28
CA TRP A 46 -12.26 -5.15 18.84
C TRP A 46 -10.99 -4.84 18.03
N ILE A 47 -10.37 -3.67 18.24
CA ILE A 47 -9.14 -3.28 17.54
C ILE A 47 -8.01 -4.26 17.84
N PHE A 48 -7.83 -4.60 19.12
CA PHE A 48 -6.74 -5.49 19.53
C PHE A 48 -6.87 -6.88 18.92
N LEU A 49 -8.07 -7.45 18.95
CA LEU A 49 -8.35 -8.78 18.38
C LEU A 49 -8.25 -8.77 16.85
N SER A 50 -8.73 -7.70 16.22
CA SER A 50 -8.57 -7.49 14.78
C SER A 50 -7.10 -7.41 14.37
N TRP A 51 -6.29 -6.61 15.08
CA TRP A 51 -4.86 -6.45 14.80
C TRP A 51 -4.08 -7.74 15.04
N LEU A 52 -4.36 -8.47 16.12
CA LEU A 52 -3.61 -9.67 16.48
C LEU A 52 -3.96 -10.85 15.57
N VAL A 53 -5.25 -11.13 15.38
CA VAL A 53 -5.70 -12.37 14.71
C VAL A 53 -6.01 -12.12 13.23
N CYS A 54 -6.80 -11.10 12.92
CA CYS A 54 -7.35 -10.91 11.58
C CYS A 54 -6.34 -10.27 10.62
N TYR A 55 -5.62 -9.25 11.09
CA TYR A 55 -4.76 -8.42 10.25
C TYR A 55 -3.67 -9.22 9.51
N PRO A 56 -2.91 -10.14 10.13
CA PRO A 56 -1.88 -10.90 9.41
C PRO A 56 -2.46 -11.79 8.30
N ALA A 57 -3.62 -12.40 8.55
CA ALA A 57 -4.31 -13.22 7.55
C ALA A 57 -4.86 -12.37 6.39
N LEU A 58 -5.51 -11.25 6.71
CA LEU A 58 -6.03 -10.30 5.73
C LEU A 58 -4.92 -9.64 4.93
N ARG A 59 -3.81 -9.26 5.57
CA ARG A 59 -2.63 -8.67 4.91
C ARG A 59 -2.05 -9.59 3.85
N ASN A 60 -2.02 -10.89 4.12
CA ASN A 60 -1.58 -11.89 3.15
C ASN A 60 -2.60 -12.07 2.01
N LYS A 61 -3.91 -12.06 2.32
CA LYS A 61 -4.98 -12.18 1.31
C LYS A 61 -5.01 -10.97 0.37
N TYR A 62 -4.84 -9.78 0.91
CA TYR A 62 -4.89 -8.50 0.20
C TYR A 62 -3.50 -7.93 -0.08
N GLN A 63 -2.50 -8.80 -0.32
CA GLN A 63 -1.13 -8.36 -0.58
C GLN A 63 -1.02 -7.45 -1.82
N SER A 64 -1.94 -7.59 -2.77
CA SER A 64 -2.05 -6.74 -3.96
C SER A 64 -2.30 -5.26 -3.62
N LEU A 65 -3.05 -4.95 -2.55
CA LEU A 65 -3.28 -3.58 -2.07
C LEU A 65 -1.99 -2.86 -1.64
N TYR A 66 -0.93 -3.63 -1.41
CA TYR A 66 0.37 -3.14 -0.99
C TYR A 66 1.45 -3.34 -2.06
N SER A 67 1.05 -3.78 -3.26
CA SER A 67 1.98 -3.95 -4.37
C SER A 67 2.09 -2.64 -5.14
N LYS A 68 3.33 -2.24 -5.45
CA LYS A 68 3.68 -0.97 -6.15
C LYS A 68 3.30 -0.96 -7.64
N ASN A 69 2.36 -1.81 -8.06
CA ASN A 69 2.00 -1.96 -9.48
C ASN A 69 0.95 -0.94 -9.94
N GLY A 70 0.56 -0.01 -9.06
CA GLY A 70 -0.27 1.14 -9.46
C GLY A 70 0.49 2.09 -10.39
N GLU A 71 -0.26 2.82 -11.21
CA GLU A 71 0.26 3.93 -12.01
C GLU A 71 1.05 4.86 -11.10
N ARG A 72 2.37 4.91 -11.30
CA ARG A 72 3.19 5.92 -10.64
C ARG A 72 2.61 7.27 -11.03
N PHE A 73 2.46 8.17 -10.07
CA PHE A 73 2.47 9.59 -10.40
C PHE A 73 3.79 9.83 -11.15
N GLU A 74 3.68 9.95 -12.47
CA GLU A 74 4.75 10.39 -13.35
C GLU A 74 4.49 11.85 -13.65
N THR A 75 5.31 12.73 -13.10
CA THR A 75 5.26 14.14 -13.44
C THR A 75 5.48 14.28 -14.95
N TYR A 76 4.82 15.25 -15.59
CA TYR A 76 4.99 15.55 -17.02
C TYR A 76 6.46 15.61 -17.44
N LYS A 77 7.31 16.26 -16.65
CA LYS A 77 8.77 16.30 -16.87
C LYS A 77 9.41 14.91 -16.92
N HIS A 78 9.02 14.02 -16.00
CA HIS A 78 9.63 12.70 -15.90
C HIS A 78 9.19 11.78 -17.05
N ARG A 79 7.90 11.85 -17.40
CA ARG A 79 7.33 11.20 -18.58
C ARG A 79 8.00 11.69 -19.87
N ALA A 80 8.13 13.00 -20.00
CA ALA A 80 8.74 13.62 -21.17
C ALA A 80 10.24 13.24 -21.27
N LEU A 81 10.98 13.24 -20.17
CA LEU A 81 12.38 12.79 -20.15
C LEU A 81 12.52 11.28 -20.47
N ASN A 82 11.58 10.45 -20.04
CA ASN A 82 11.52 9.03 -20.43
C ASN A 82 11.23 8.86 -21.92
N MET A 83 10.29 9.63 -22.48
CA MET A 83 10.00 9.65 -23.92
C MET A 83 11.23 10.09 -24.72
N HIS A 84 11.94 11.12 -24.27
CA HIS A 84 13.19 11.56 -24.89
C HIS A 84 14.27 10.48 -24.89
N ARG A 85 14.43 9.76 -23.76
CA ARG A 85 15.37 8.62 -23.67
C ARG A 85 14.96 7.47 -24.59
N GLN A 86 13.66 7.17 -24.68
CA GLN A 86 13.14 6.18 -25.62
C GLN A 86 13.40 6.59 -27.06
N ASP A 87 13.19 7.86 -27.40
CA ASP A 87 13.46 8.39 -28.74
C ASP A 87 14.95 8.32 -29.09
N ILE A 88 15.86 8.71 -28.18
CA ILE A 88 17.31 8.51 -28.36
C ILE A 88 17.63 7.01 -28.58
N GLY A 89 17.01 6.12 -27.80
CA GLY A 89 17.22 4.67 -27.94
C GLY A 89 16.73 4.11 -29.27
N ASN A 90 15.63 4.66 -29.81
CA ASN A 90 14.98 4.19 -31.03
C ASN A 90 15.53 4.85 -32.31
N SER A 91 16.05 6.08 -32.20
CA SER A 91 16.50 6.91 -33.32
C SER A 91 18.02 6.88 -33.54
N HIS A 92 18.76 6.11 -32.73
CA HIS A 92 20.20 5.88 -32.90
C HIS A 92 20.49 4.45 -33.38
N VAL A 93 20.98 4.30 -34.60
CA VAL A 93 21.60 3.07 -35.10
C VAL A 93 23.11 3.32 -35.22
N ASN A 94 23.94 2.47 -34.63
CA ASN A 94 25.41 2.58 -34.71
C ASN A 94 25.99 3.95 -34.30
N ARG A 95 25.47 4.54 -33.20
CA ARG A 95 25.91 5.85 -32.67
C ARG A 95 25.71 7.03 -33.63
N ARG A 96 24.96 6.86 -34.72
CA ARG A 96 24.59 7.93 -35.66
C ARG A 96 23.10 8.20 -35.56
N TRP A 97 22.76 9.49 -35.55
CA TRP A 97 21.37 9.94 -35.55
C TRP A 97 20.78 9.64 -36.93
N THR A 98 19.75 8.80 -36.99
CA THR A 98 19.05 8.48 -38.25
C THR A 98 17.60 8.93 -38.12
N PRO A 99 17.14 9.91 -38.92
CA PRO A 99 15.76 10.38 -38.87
C PRO A 99 14.89 9.34 -39.58
N ASN A 100 14.43 8.32 -38.85
CA ASN A 100 13.37 7.41 -39.33
C ASN A 100 12.00 8.12 -39.28
N GLY A 101 11.89 9.31 -39.87
CA GLY A 101 10.63 10.05 -40.04
C GLY A 101 10.00 10.64 -38.76
N VAL A 102 10.64 10.57 -37.61
CA VAL A 102 10.10 11.11 -36.35
C VAL A 102 10.64 12.52 -36.12
N ALA A 103 9.78 13.53 -36.27
CA ALA A 103 10.07 14.91 -35.90
C ALA A 103 9.54 15.19 -34.49
N ALA A 104 10.34 14.94 -33.46
CA ALA A 104 10.02 15.35 -32.10
C ALA A 104 10.37 16.84 -31.89
N ASN A 105 9.47 17.61 -31.27
CA ASN A 105 9.70 19.02 -30.99
C ASN A 105 10.76 19.19 -29.88
N PRO A 106 11.92 19.82 -30.13
CA PRO A 106 13.00 19.97 -29.14
C PRO A 106 12.58 20.74 -27.88
N TRP A 107 11.56 21.58 -27.99
CA TRP A 107 11.12 22.50 -26.93
C TRP A 107 10.04 21.91 -26.02
N GLU A 108 9.45 20.76 -26.38
CA GLU A 108 8.41 20.08 -25.61
C GLU A 108 8.88 19.69 -24.20
N TYR A 109 10.20 19.53 -24.02
CA TYR A 109 10.84 19.13 -22.77
C TYR A 109 11.37 20.30 -21.90
N THR A 110 11.23 21.54 -22.38
CA THR A 110 11.91 22.72 -21.77
C THR A 110 11.03 23.62 -20.92
N THR A 111 9.74 23.29 -20.72
CA THR A 111 8.85 24.15 -19.93
C THR A 111 9.23 24.17 -18.45
N GLY A 112 9.70 25.33 -17.98
CA GLY A 112 10.20 25.57 -16.61
C GLY A 112 9.15 25.55 -15.50
N THR A 113 7.87 25.31 -15.80
CA THR A 113 6.78 25.24 -14.81
C THR A 113 6.55 23.84 -14.23
N THR A 114 7.29 22.83 -14.67
CA THR A 114 7.15 21.45 -14.17
C THR A 114 8.16 21.15 -13.07
N GLN A 115 7.91 21.70 -11.88
CA GLN A 115 8.64 21.30 -10.67
C GLN A 115 8.33 19.82 -10.39
N SER A 116 9.32 18.95 -10.55
CA SER A 116 9.21 17.51 -10.32
C SER A 116 9.12 17.24 -8.82
N THR A 117 7.92 17.28 -8.26
CA THR A 117 7.65 16.81 -6.89
C THR A 117 7.62 15.29 -6.78
N ASP A 118 7.69 14.57 -7.92
CA ASP A 118 7.71 13.11 -8.06
C ASP A 118 8.64 12.39 -7.06
N GLU A 119 9.84 12.90 -6.83
CA GLU A 119 10.85 12.19 -6.02
C GLU A 119 10.47 12.09 -4.54
N ILE A 120 9.76 13.11 -4.01
CA ILE A 120 9.38 13.17 -2.59
C ILE A 120 7.92 12.78 -2.41
N LEU A 121 7.03 13.19 -3.32
CA LEU A 121 5.59 13.00 -3.16
C LEU A 121 5.18 11.54 -3.40
N ASN A 122 5.82 10.84 -4.34
CA ASN A 122 5.46 9.47 -4.68
C ASN A 122 5.71 8.49 -3.51
N PRO A 123 6.88 8.49 -2.84
CA PRO A 123 7.06 7.69 -1.62
C PRO A 123 6.07 8.01 -0.50
N VAL A 124 5.72 9.29 -0.31
CA VAL A 124 4.78 9.73 0.73
C VAL A 124 3.37 9.29 0.43
N LEU A 125 2.92 9.40 -0.83
CA LEU A 125 1.61 8.93 -1.27
C LEU A 125 1.50 7.41 -1.11
N VAL A 126 2.50 6.67 -1.60
CA VAL A 126 2.55 5.21 -1.42
C VAL A 126 2.49 4.86 0.07
N PHE A 127 3.27 5.54 0.91
CA PHE A 127 3.21 5.33 2.36
C PHE A 127 1.80 5.61 2.93
N ALA A 128 1.16 6.72 2.54
CA ALA A 128 -0.18 7.08 2.98
C ALA A 128 -1.24 6.06 2.52
N GLU A 129 -1.17 5.57 1.28
CA GLU A 129 -2.05 4.51 0.77
C GLU A 129 -1.89 3.22 1.58
N HIS A 130 -0.65 2.82 1.87
CA HIS A 130 -0.36 1.65 2.68
C HIS A 130 -0.87 1.81 4.12
N LEU A 131 -0.82 3.03 4.64
CA LEU A 131 -1.34 3.38 5.96
C LEU A 131 -2.87 3.26 5.96
N TRP A 132 -3.56 3.86 4.98
CA TRP A 132 -5.01 3.75 4.82
C TRP A 132 -5.49 2.31 4.64
N ALA A 133 -4.81 1.53 3.79
CA ALA A 133 -5.15 0.11 3.62
C ALA A 133 -5.00 -0.67 4.94
N THR A 134 -3.95 -0.39 5.71
CA THR A 134 -3.74 -1.03 7.02
C THR A 134 -4.78 -0.61 8.03
N PHE A 135 -5.17 0.67 8.03
CA PHE A 135 -6.26 1.20 8.86
C PHE A 135 -7.59 0.50 8.57
N LEU A 136 -7.99 0.42 7.30
CA LEU A 136 -9.23 -0.24 6.90
C LEU A 136 -9.23 -1.73 7.26
N LEU A 137 -8.11 -2.44 7.06
CA LEU A 137 -8.00 -3.85 7.42
C LEU A 137 -8.07 -4.09 8.93
N ILE A 138 -7.49 -3.22 9.75
CA ILE A 138 -7.59 -3.34 11.21
C ILE A 138 -9.00 -2.95 11.69
N LEU A 139 -9.62 -1.92 11.10
CA LEU A 139 -10.96 -1.48 11.51
C LEU A 139 -12.03 -2.51 11.17
N PHE A 140 -12.01 -3.05 9.96
CA PHE A 140 -13.01 -4.00 9.45
C PHE A 140 -12.57 -5.47 9.49
N GLY A 141 -11.45 -5.76 10.15
CA GLY A 141 -10.84 -7.09 10.12
C GLY A 141 -11.77 -8.23 10.52
N PRO A 142 -12.47 -8.17 11.67
CA PRO A 142 -13.35 -9.26 12.09
C PRO A 142 -14.55 -9.42 11.15
N LEU A 143 -15.10 -8.32 10.64
CA LEU A 143 -16.22 -8.33 9.70
C LEU A 143 -15.83 -9.01 8.37
N LEU A 144 -14.66 -8.67 7.82
CA LEU A 144 -14.13 -9.31 6.61
C LEU A 144 -13.80 -10.79 6.84
N ALA A 145 -13.32 -11.16 8.02
CA ALA A 145 -13.03 -12.54 8.38
C ALA A 145 -14.30 -13.40 8.43
N VAL A 146 -15.36 -12.89 9.07
CA VAL A 146 -16.67 -13.56 9.11
C VAL A 146 -17.24 -13.72 7.70
N LEU A 147 -17.24 -12.66 6.89
CA LEU A 147 -17.74 -12.70 5.52
C LEU A 147 -16.98 -13.73 4.67
N ALA A 148 -15.65 -13.78 4.80
CA ALA A 148 -14.83 -14.78 4.12
C ALA A 148 -15.15 -16.21 4.58
N GLY A 149 -15.43 -16.41 5.87
CA GLY A 149 -15.87 -17.69 6.44
C GLY A 149 -17.21 -18.16 5.88
N VAL A 150 -18.21 -17.26 5.84
CA VAL A 150 -19.54 -17.53 5.28
C VAL A 150 -19.43 -17.90 3.80
N MET A 151 -18.71 -17.11 3.00
CA MET A 151 -18.49 -17.40 1.57
C MET A 151 -17.86 -18.79 1.34
N LYS A 152 -16.90 -19.16 2.18
CA LYS A 152 -16.25 -20.48 2.09
C LYS A 152 -17.22 -21.61 2.44
N LEU A 153 -18.09 -21.41 3.42
CA LEU A 153 -19.11 -22.38 3.83
C LEU A 153 -20.15 -22.57 2.72
N VAL A 154 -20.63 -21.48 2.11
CA VAL A 154 -21.55 -21.53 0.96
C VAL A 154 -20.93 -22.26 -0.22
N ALA A 155 -19.68 -21.93 -0.58
CA ALA A 155 -18.98 -22.60 -1.67
C ALA A 155 -18.77 -24.11 -1.41
N TRP A 156 -18.54 -24.50 -0.15
CA TRP A 156 -18.42 -25.90 0.23
C TRP A 156 -19.75 -26.65 0.09
N LEU A 157 -20.87 -26.05 0.52
CA LEU A 157 -22.21 -26.61 0.36
C LEU A 157 -22.61 -26.77 -1.11
N GLN A 158 -22.26 -25.81 -1.97
CA GLN A 158 -22.53 -25.87 -3.41
C GLN A 158 -21.72 -26.96 -4.12
N ARG A 159 -20.53 -27.30 -3.62
CA ARG A 159 -19.64 -28.31 -4.21
C ARG A 159 -19.99 -29.75 -3.78
N GLY A 160 -20.82 -29.90 -2.74
CA GLY A 160 -21.32 -31.19 -2.26
C GLY A 160 -22.70 -31.59 -2.80
N ARG A 161 -23.32 -30.75 -3.64
CA ARG A 161 -24.46 -31.09 -4.50
C ARG A 161 -23.97 -31.36 -5.92
#